data_AF-A0A1R2BAH5-F1
#
_entry.id   AF-A0A1R2BAH5-F1
#
_cell.length_a   1.000
_cell.length_b   1.000
_cell.length_c   1.000
_cell.angle_alpha   90.00
_cell.angle_beta   90.00
_cell.angle_gamma   90.00
#
_symmetry.space_group_name_H-M   'P 1'
#
loop_
_entity.id
_entity.type
_entity.pdbx_description
1 polymer ?
#
loop_
_entity_poly.entity_id
_entity_poly.type
_entity_poly.pdbx_seq_one_letter_code
_entity_poly.pdbx_strand_id
1 'polypeptide(L)'
;MSMKFFCYYERCGRAFQKEQDLKTHMSRRHNKPKTLSEEQKDQDKLEGKINIKKPQKAPIDETCDIQKPTVELILESSGQDALEDVTELILKGKGLKEFISNDDVDLEDLSELEFLSLSHNSITKIDGVADLLHLKELNLNNNLISDISALESLAQLSRLFLANNQVKIILSLKPLKQLSELSVYNNKLYDLDSSLKILAELPKLKSLEIERNPCTLQTKNSRYKILHKLRLDSLEGEPITDVDIQICVKMFGERQVYVPKNVVGRLRANAEIQGNAERELLVQEIEELKEQLSEITEERDRLKEEKEKASKESAEYLKDENSRLRKEVAGMFVLLDEVNDLRSRLREGVGAYSSEIYEENQRLRVRLSELEKTQEESKAFRRPYTSAGMRPVTASVQEAGTDEIYDYVERKNRILINMDSKVQNFKQDVKKSAR
;
A
#
# COMPACT_ATOMS: atom_id res chain seq x y z
N MET A 1 -25.00 -25.13 -48.19
CA MET A 1 -23.98 -24.53 -47.31
C MET A 1 -22.65 -24.52 -48.06
N SER A 2 -22.17 -23.36 -48.50
CA SER A 2 -20.86 -23.25 -49.16
C SER A 2 -19.74 -23.45 -48.13
N MET A 3 -18.87 -24.44 -48.35
CA MET A 3 -17.67 -24.64 -47.53
C MET A 3 -16.77 -23.41 -47.66
N LYS A 4 -16.43 -22.79 -46.52
CA LYS A 4 -15.46 -21.68 -46.42
C LYS A 4 -14.13 -22.23 -45.91
N PHE A 5 -13.03 -21.84 -46.55
CA PHE A 5 -11.66 -22.21 -46.16
C PHE A 5 -11.07 -21.13 -45.26
N PHE A 6 -10.47 -21.51 -44.13
CA PHE A 6 -9.93 -20.56 -43.15
C PHE A 6 -8.40 -20.62 -43.08
N CYS A 7 -7.77 -19.45 -42.92
CA CYS A 7 -6.33 -19.36 -42.65
C CYS A 7 -6.07 -19.51 -41.14
N TYR A 8 -5.37 -20.58 -40.75
CA TYR A 8 -5.07 -20.95 -39.37
C TYR A 8 -3.71 -20.44 -38.85
N TYR A 9 -2.99 -19.63 -39.63
CA TYR A 9 -1.69 -19.08 -39.21
C TYR A 9 -1.90 -18.03 -38.10
N GLU A 10 -1.11 -18.11 -37.02
CA GLU A 10 -1.30 -17.39 -35.75
C GLU A 10 -1.76 -15.93 -35.96
N ARG A 11 -3.03 -15.66 -35.59
CA ARG A 11 -3.75 -14.37 -35.65
C ARG A 11 -4.23 -13.85 -37.02
N CYS A 12 -4.22 -14.62 -38.12
CA CYS A 12 -4.70 -14.10 -39.43
C CYS A 12 -6.22 -14.16 -39.64
N GLY A 13 -6.91 -15.23 -39.22
CA GLY A 13 -8.38 -15.31 -39.10
C GLY A 13 -9.23 -15.08 -40.38
N ARG A 14 -8.66 -15.03 -41.58
CA ARG A 14 -9.39 -14.73 -42.83
C ARG A 14 -10.05 -15.99 -43.43
N ALA A 15 -11.28 -15.80 -43.93
CA ALA A 15 -12.07 -16.83 -44.61
C ALA A 15 -12.11 -16.60 -46.13
N PHE A 16 -12.00 -17.67 -46.91
CA PHE A 16 -11.96 -17.66 -48.37
C PHE A 16 -13.05 -18.59 -48.93
N GLN A 17 -13.59 -18.22 -50.09
CA GLN A 17 -14.61 -19.01 -50.78
C GLN A 17 -14.01 -20.11 -51.66
N LYS A 18 -12.73 -20.00 -52.04
CA LYS A 18 -12.01 -21.00 -52.85
C LYS A 18 -10.68 -21.34 -52.20
N GLU A 19 -10.30 -22.62 -52.26
CA GLU A 19 -9.04 -23.13 -51.70
C GLU A 19 -7.80 -22.48 -52.34
N GLN A 20 -7.90 -22.12 -53.62
CA GLN A 20 -6.80 -21.50 -54.38
C GLN A 20 -6.46 -20.10 -53.88
N ASP A 21 -7.45 -19.36 -53.36
CA ASP A 21 -7.25 -18.05 -52.76
C ASP A 21 -6.57 -18.17 -51.40
N LEU A 22 -6.92 -19.20 -50.61
CA LEU A 22 -6.22 -19.53 -49.37
C LEU A 22 -4.76 -19.92 -49.65
N LYS A 23 -4.49 -20.75 -50.66
CA LYS A 23 -3.12 -21.11 -51.07
C LYS A 23 -2.29 -19.89 -51.48
N THR A 24 -2.89 -18.99 -52.26
CA THR A 24 -2.24 -17.73 -52.69
C THR A 24 -2.00 -16.78 -51.50
N HIS A 25 -2.92 -16.75 -50.55
CA HIS A 25 -2.76 -15.97 -49.32
C HIS A 25 -1.63 -16.52 -48.42
N MET A 26 -1.58 -17.84 -48.24
CA MET A 26 -0.55 -18.53 -47.46
C MET A 26 0.84 -18.33 -48.09
N SER A 27 0.96 -18.38 -49.43
CA SER A 27 2.24 -18.16 -50.12
C SER A 27 2.71 -16.70 -50.09
N ARG A 28 1.79 -15.72 -50.12
CA ARG A 28 2.15 -14.29 -50.07
C ARG A 28 2.47 -13.77 -48.68
N ARG A 29 1.84 -14.30 -47.63
CA ARG A 29 1.93 -13.72 -46.27
C ARG A 29 2.59 -14.63 -45.23
N HIS A 30 2.67 -15.95 -45.46
CA HIS A 30 2.94 -16.90 -44.39
C HIS A 30 3.96 -18.02 -44.70
N ASN A 31 4.75 -17.99 -45.79
CA ASN A 31 5.79 -19.01 -46.00
C ASN A 31 7.18 -18.49 -46.41
N LYS A 32 8.13 -18.69 -45.47
CA LYS A 32 9.50 -19.30 -45.50
C LYS A 32 10.41 -19.20 -46.76
N PRO A 33 11.76 -19.28 -46.56
CA PRO A 33 12.77 -18.51 -47.30
C PRO A 33 12.94 -18.96 -48.75
N LYS A 34 13.15 -17.97 -49.63
CA LYS A 34 13.45 -18.17 -51.05
C LYS A 34 14.83 -18.82 -51.22
N THR A 35 14.97 -19.66 -52.25
CA THR A 35 16.24 -20.24 -52.67
C THR A 35 17.12 -19.19 -53.37
N LEU A 36 18.44 -19.27 -53.15
CA LEU A 36 19.50 -18.35 -53.63
C LEU A 36 19.45 -18.01 -55.13
N SER A 37 18.78 -18.81 -55.96
CA SER A 37 18.68 -18.60 -57.41
C SER A 37 17.63 -17.57 -57.83
N GLU A 38 16.66 -17.23 -56.96
CA GLU A 38 15.62 -16.25 -57.29
C GLU A 38 15.96 -14.84 -56.80
N GLU A 39 16.85 -14.69 -55.82
CA GLU A 39 17.33 -13.37 -55.35
C GLU A 39 18.22 -12.66 -56.37
N GLN A 40 18.97 -13.41 -57.19
CA GLN A 40 19.83 -12.84 -58.24
C GLN A 40 19.02 -12.21 -59.38
N LYS A 41 17.85 -12.78 -59.75
CA LYS A 41 17.02 -12.25 -60.84
C LYS A 41 16.20 -11.02 -60.45
N ASP A 42 15.90 -10.84 -59.16
CA ASP A 42 15.18 -9.67 -58.66
C ASP A 42 16.15 -8.50 -58.32
N GLN A 43 17.41 -8.76 -57.97
CA GLN A 43 18.46 -7.72 -57.84
C GLN A 43 18.77 -7.04 -59.19
N ASP A 44 18.92 -7.81 -60.27
CA ASP A 44 19.20 -7.26 -61.60
C ASP A 44 18.06 -6.37 -62.16
N LYS A 45 16.81 -6.61 -61.74
CA LYS A 45 15.67 -5.77 -62.12
C LYS A 45 15.54 -4.50 -61.28
N LEU A 46 16.09 -4.47 -60.06
CA LEU A 46 16.08 -3.28 -59.20
C LEU A 46 17.25 -2.34 -59.50
N GLU A 47 18.42 -2.88 -59.88
CA GLU A 47 19.59 -2.07 -60.28
C GLU A 47 19.35 -1.25 -61.56
N GLY A 48 18.36 -1.61 -62.38
CA GLY A 48 17.98 -0.87 -63.59
C GLY A 48 17.13 0.39 -63.37
N LYS A 49 16.70 0.70 -62.14
CA LYS A 49 15.78 1.84 -61.87
C LYS A 49 16.25 2.83 -60.80
N ILE A 50 17.45 2.64 -60.25
CA ILE A 50 18.01 3.57 -59.26
C ILE A 50 19.36 4.05 -59.77
N ASN A 51 19.39 5.27 -60.30
CA ASN A 51 20.60 5.95 -60.73
C ASN A 51 21.37 6.46 -59.49
N ILE A 52 22.02 5.54 -58.77
CA ILE A 52 23.08 5.86 -57.82
C ILE A 52 24.39 5.68 -58.57
N LYS A 53 25.16 6.76 -58.70
CA LYS A 53 26.54 6.70 -59.21
C LYS A 53 27.32 5.69 -58.37
N LYS A 54 27.59 4.50 -58.93
CA LYS A 54 28.55 3.53 -58.38
C LYS A 54 29.91 4.24 -58.28
N PRO A 55 30.64 4.19 -57.15
CA PRO A 55 32.03 4.61 -57.15
C PRO A 55 32.78 3.72 -58.15
N GLN A 56 33.60 4.35 -59.00
CA GLN A 56 34.38 3.65 -60.02
C GLN A 56 35.20 2.54 -59.34
N LYS A 57 34.92 1.28 -59.68
CA LYS A 57 35.87 0.19 -59.43
C LYS A 57 37.11 0.49 -60.26
N ALA A 58 38.22 0.77 -59.59
CA ALA A 58 39.54 0.66 -60.19
C ALA A 58 39.72 -0.78 -60.71
N PRO A 59 40.54 -1.00 -61.76
CA PRO A 59 40.75 -2.34 -62.31
C PRO A 59 41.33 -3.23 -61.21
N ILE A 60 40.66 -4.35 -60.94
CA ILE A 60 41.18 -5.39 -60.06
C ILE A 60 42.19 -6.14 -60.92
N ASP A 61 43.47 -5.89 -60.67
CA ASP A 61 44.55 -6.72 -61.17
C ASP A 61 44.41 -8.11 -60.55
N GLU A 62 44.33 -9.15 -61.40
CA GLU A 62 44.20 -10.56 -61.02
C GLU A 62 45.58 -11.15 -60.66
N THR A 63 46.37 -10.41 -59.90
CA THR A 63 47.56 -10.93 -59.21
C THR A 63 47.18 -11.14 -57.74
N CYS A 64 47.11 -12.41 -57.36
CA CYS A 64 46.74 -12.82 -56.01
C CYS A 64 47.91 -12.58 -55.05
N ASP A 65 48.28 -11.32 -54.82
CA ASP A 65 49.21 -10.99 -53.75
C ASP A 65 48.44 -11.14 -52.44
N ILE A 66 48.67 -12.26 -51.77
CA ILE A 66 48.28 -12.45 -50.37
C ILE A 66 49.18 -11.52 -49.59
N GLN A 67 48.67 -10.36 -49.21
CA GLN A 67 49.42 -9.41 -48.40
C GLN A 67 49.55 -10.00 -46.99
N LYS A 68 50.73 -10.57 -46.74
CA LYS A 68 51.18 -11.16 -45.46
C LYS A 68 52.06 -10.15 -44.71
N PRO A 69 52.24 -10.30 -43.39
CA PRO A 69 53.21 -9.49 -42.66
C PRO A 69 54.63 -9.79 -43.14
N THR A 70 55.42 -8.74 -43.35
CA THR A 70 56.85 -8.81 -43.72
C THR A 70 57.70 -8.11 -42.66
N VAL A 71 59.00 -8.46 -42.55
CA VAL A 71 59.89 -7.88 -41.53
C VAL A 71 59.98 -6.38 -41.74
N GLU A 72 60.15 -5.96 -43.00
CA GLU A 72 60.21 -4.55 -43.40
C GLU A 72 58.94 -3.79 -42.96
N LEU A 73 57.74 -4.33 -43.22
CA LEU A 73 56.50 -3.69 -42.84
C LEU A 73 56.37 -3.54 -41.31
N ILE A 74 56.81 -4.53 -40.54
CA ILE A 74 56.72 -4.52 -39.08
C ILE A 74 57.71 -3.52 -38.48
N LEU A 75 58.97 -3.54 -38.90
CA LEU A 75 60.01 -2.62 -38.41
C LEU A 75 59.70 -1.18 -38.83
N GLU A 76 59.26 -0.94 -40.07
CA GLU A 76 58.82 0.38 -40.53
C GLU A 76 57.62 0.92 -39.75
N SER A 77 56.66 0.05 -39.40
CA SER A 77 55.44 0.48 -38.70
C SER A 77 55.62 0.62 -37.19
N SER A 78 56.58 -0.08 -36.59
CA SER A 78 56.93 0.03 -35.17
C SER A 78 58.02 1.08 -34.89
N GLY A 79 58.86 1.38 -35.88
CA GLY A 79 60.02 2.26 -35.73
C GLY A 79 61.17 1.66 -34.91
N GLN A 80 61.19 0.33 -34.75
CA GLN A 80 62.25 -0.40 -34.05
C GLN A 80 63.25 -1.01 -35.04
N ASP A 81 64.47 -1.27 -34.57
CA ASP A 81 65.54 -1.87 -35.36
C ASP A 81 65.53 -3.41 -35.30
N ALA A 82 64.90 -3.98 -34.28
CA ALA A 82 64.79 -5.43 -34.05
C ALA A 82 63.35 -5.82 -33.68
N LEU A 83 62.93 -7.03 -34.09
CA LEU A 83 61.59 -7.55 -33.82
C LEU A 83 61.34 -7.80 -32.33
N GLU A 84 62.38 -8.23 -31.60
CA GLU A 84 62.32 -8.51 -30.16
C GLU A 84 61.99 -7.27 -29.30
N ASP A 85 62.33 -6.07 -29.79
CA ASP A 85 62.10 -4.80 -29.09
C ASP A 85 60.71 -4.19 -29.37
N VAL A 86 59.91 -4.81 -30.26
CA VAL A 86 58.62 -4.27 -30.67
C VAL A 86 57.57 -4.48 -29.58
N THR A 87 57.28 -3.41 -28.82
CA THR A 87 56.22 -3.43 -27.79
C THR A 87 54.86 -2.97 -28.31
N GLU A 88 54.83 -2.13 -29.35
CA GLU A 88 53.62 -1.57 -29.95
C GLU A 88 53.68 -1.67 -31.47
N LEU A 89 52.62 -2.23 -32.08
CA LEU A 89 52.54 -2.42 -33.53
C LEU A 89 51.19 -1.99 -34.09
N ILE A 90 51.21 -1.02 -35.01
CA ILE A 90 50.02 -0.47 -35.67
C ILE A 90 50.08 -0.75 -37.18
N LEU A 91 49.38 -1.79 -37.62
CA LEU A 91 49.22 -2.16 -39.04
C LEU A 91 47.81 -1.89 -39.54
N LYS A 92 47.28 -0.71 -39.23
CA LYS A 92 45.94 -0.28 -39.67
C LYS A 92 45.91 -0.03 -41.18
N GLY A 93 44.97 -0.66 -41.88
CA GLY A 93 44.70 -0.33 -43.30
C GLY A 93 45.80 -0.71 -44.28
N LYS A 94 46.63 -1.71 -43.95
CA LYS A 94 47.78 -2.15 -44.75
C LYS A 94 47.44 -3.18 -45.84
N GLY A 95 46.16 -3.57 -45.96
CA GLY A 95 45.69 -4.52 -46.97
C GLY A 95 45.92 -5.99 -46.60
N LEU A 96 46.27 -6.28 -45.34
CA LEU A 96 46.59 -7.64 -44.89
C LEU A 96 45.38 -8.59 -45.03
N LYS A 97 45.63 -9.82 -45.50
CA LYS A 97 44.61 -10.87 -45.65
C LYS A 97 44.71 -11.97 -44.60
N GLU A 98 45.90 -12.19 -44.07
CA GLU A 98 46.21 -13.18 -43.02
C GLU A 98 47.29 -12.58 -42.11
N PHE A 99 47.22 -12.88 -40.81
CA PHE A 99 48.28 -12.56 -39.85
C PHE A 99 48.78 -13.87 -39.24
N ILE A 100 49.79 -14.45 -39.89
CA ILE A 100 50.38 -15.76 -39.61
C ILE A 100 51.90 -15.67 -39.83
N SER A 101 52.68 -16.48 -39.10
CA SER A 101 54.09 -16.68 -39.41
C SER A 101 54.25 -17.21 -40.84
N ASN A 102 55.28 -16.74 -41.52
CA ASN A 102 55.56 -17.09 -42.90
C ASN A 102 57.07 -17.12 -43.16
N ASP A 103 57.50 -17.38 -44.39
CA ASP A 103 58.92 -17.54 -44.72
C ASP A 103 59.77 -16.27 -44.47
N ASP A 104 59.14 -15.10 -44.37
CA ASP A 104 59.81 -13.82 -44.10
C ASP A 104 59.85 -13.47 -42.61
N VAL A 105 58.74 -13.69 -41.89
CA VAL A 105 58.59 -13.31 -40.48
C VAL A 105 58.11 -14.50 -39.66
N ASP A 106 58.84 -14.82 -38.60
CA ASP A 106 58.28 -15.56 -37.48
C ASP A 106 57.68 -14.59 -36.45
N LEU A 107 56.37 -14.71 -36.21
CA LEU A 107 55.68 -13.82 -35.28
C LEU A 107 55.99 -14.15 -33.82
N GLU A 108 56.59 -15.31 -33.53
CA GLU A 108 57.14 -15.65 -32.22
C GLU A 108 58.24 -14.66 -31.77
N ASP A 109 58.95 -14.05 -32.73
CA ASP A 109 60.02 -13.07 -32.46
C ASP A 109 59.48 -11.77 -31.84
N LEU A 110 58.17 -11.48 -31.96
CA LEU A 110 57.49 -10.35 -31.35
C LEU A 110 57.12 -10.61 -29.88
N SER A 111 58.07 -11.18 -29.13
CA SER A 111 57.85 -11.71 -27.78
C SER A 111 57.44 -10.66 -26.74
N GLU A 112 57.89 -9.42 -26.88
CA GLU A 112 57.57 -8.31 -25.97
C GLU A 112 56.35 -7.46 -26.42
N LEU A 113 55.60 -7.89 -27.44
CA LEU A 113 54.50 -7.12 -27.98
C LEU A 113 53.32 -7.03 -27.00
N GLU A 114 52.99 -5.81 -26.56
CA GLU A 114 51.90 -5.54 -25.62
C GLU A 114 50.65 -4.97 -26.31
N PHE A 115 50.83 -4.23 -27.41
CA PHE A 115 49.73 -3.60 -28.16
C PHE A 115 49.82 -3.95 -29.65
N LEU A 116 48.72 -4.46 -30.20
CA LEU A 116 48.61 -4.79 -31.61
C LEU A 116 47.31 -4.23 -32.21
N SER A 117 47.44 -3.41 -33.26
CA SER A 117 46.30 -2.96 -34.06
C SER A 117 46.42 -3.43 -35.50
N LEU A 118 45.52 -4.32 -35.91
CA LEU A 118 45.35 -4.80 -37.28
C LEU A 118 44.03 -4.33 -37.89
N SER A 119 43.49 -3.21 -37.39
CA SER A 119 42.17 -2.72 -37.80
C SER A 119 42.11 -2.28 -39.27
N HIS A 120 40.93 -2.34 -39.89
CA HIS A 120 40.68 -1.92 -41.28
C HIS A 120 41.51 -2.68 -42.34
N ASN A 121 41.75 -3.97 -42.13
CA ASN A 121 42.36 -4.84 -43.14
C ASN A 121 41.30 -5.78 -43.74
N SER A 122 41.73 -6.84 -44.42
CA SER A 122 40.86 -7.90 -44.94
C SER A 122 41.23 -9.25 -44.31
N ILE A 123 41.61 -9.24 -43.03
CA ILE A 123 42.17 -10.40 -42.35
C ILE A 123 41.09 -11.46 -42.14
N THR A 124 41.41 -12.71 -42.49
CA THR A 124 40.54 -13.87 -42.30
C THR A 124 41.08 -14.87 -41.29
N LYS A 125 42.39 -14.93 -41.11
CA LYS A 125 43.10 -15.79 -40.14
C LYS A 125 44.07 -14.98 -39.28
N ILE A 126 44.15 -15.34 -38.00
CA ILE A 126 44.94 -14.67 -36.98
C ILE A 126 45.77 -15.66 -36.16
N ASP A 127 46.13 -16.81 -36.74
CA ASP A 127 46.80 -17.91 -36.02
C ASP A 127 48.12 -17.45 -35.39
N GLY A 128 48.83 -16.52 -36.04
CA GLY A 128 50.09 -15.97 -35.54
C GLY A 128 49.95 -15.03 -34.34
N VAL A 129 48.74 -14.74 -33.87
CA VAL A 129 48.55 -14.02 -32.60
C VAL A 129 48.73 -14.96 -31.41
N ALA A 130 48.59 -16.29 -31.59
CA ALA A 130 48.60 -17.26 -30.49
C ALA A 130 49.90 -17.24 -29.66
N ASP A 131 51.01 -16.83 -30.26
CA ASP A 131 52.34 -16.85 -29.65
C ASP A 131 52.69 -15.52 -28.94
N LEU A 132 51.84 -14.50 -29.07
CA LEU A 132 52.05 -13.17 -28.49
C LEU A 132 51.60 -13.11 -27.02
N LEU A 133 52.26 -13.89 -26.16
CA LEU A 133 51.82 -14.15 -24.78
C LEU A 133 51.78 -12.91 -23.86
N HIS A 134 52.50 -11.85 -24.22
CA HIS A 134 52.56 -10.57 -23.50
C HIS A 134 51.51 -9.56 -23.96
N LEU A 135 50.69 -9.91 -24.94
CA LEU A 135 49.70 -9.00 -25.54
C LEU A 135 48.61 -8.60 -24.53
N LYS A 136 48.47 -7.30 -24.31
CA LYS A 136 47.49 -6.68 -23.39
C LYS A 136 46.32 -6.05 -24.12
N GLU A 137 46.54 -5.55 -25.33
CA GLU A 137 45.51 -4.95 -26.16
C GLU A 137 45.58 -5.41 -27.62
N LEU A 138 44.44 -5.84 -28.15
CA LEU A 138 44.31 -6.30 -29.52
C LEU A 138 43.12 -5.64 -30.21
N ASN A 139 43.40 -4.92 -31.30
CA ASN A 139 42.39 -4.28 -32.13
C ASN A 139 42.33 -4.91 -33.53
N LEU A 140 41.24 -5.64 -33.77
CA LEU A 140 40.92 -6.37 -35.00
C LEU A 140 39.69 -5.81 -35.71
N ASN A 141 39.25 -4.58 -35.37
CA ASN A 141 38.05 -3.97 -35.93
C ASN A 141 38.09 -3.90 -37.47
N ASN A 142 36.95 -4.07 -38.12
CA ASN A 142 36.79 -3.99 -39.58
C ASN A 142 37.71 -4.96 -40.32
N ASN A 143 37.50 -6.25 -40.10
CA ASN A 143 38.17 -7.36 -40.80
C ASN A 143 37.12 -8.41 -41.22
N LEU A 144 37.57 -9.58 -41.67
CA LEU A 144 36.74 -10.69 -42.14
C LEU A 144 36.89 -11.93 -41.25
N ILE A 145 37.26 -11.74 -39.98
CA ILE A 145 37.59 -12.83 -39.05
C ILE A 145 36.32 -13.55 -38.61
N SER A 146 36.34 -14.88 -38.67
CA SER A 146 35.23 -15.72 -38.21
C SER A 146 35.62 -16.72 -37.12
N ASP A 147 36.89 -17.10 -37.08
CA ASP A 147 37.50 -17.95 -36.07
C ASP A 147 38.44 -17.10 -35.20
N ILE A 148 38.32 -17.24 -33.89
CA ILE A 148 39.11 -16.52 -32.88
C ILE A 148 39.77 -17.49 -31.88
N SER A 149 39.91 -18.77 -32.25
CA SER A 149 40.56 -19.80 -31.43
C SER A 149 42.01 -19.48 -31.08
N ALA A 150 42.71 -18.76 -31.95
CA ALA A 150 44.07 -18.26 -31.69
C ALA A 150 44.19 -17.37 -30.44
N LEU A 151 43.07 -16.84 -29.91
CA LEU A 151 43.09 -15.98 -28.72
C LEU A 151 43.17 -16.77 -27.39
N GLU A 152 43.00 -18.11 -27.40
CA GLU A 152 42.88 -18.91 -26.17
C GLU A 152 44.12 -18.88 -25.26
N SER A 153 45.30 -18.67 -25.85
CA SER A 153 46.60 -18.61 -25.15
C SER A 153 46.89 -17.25 -24.50
N LEU A 154 46.18 -16.19 -24.87
CA LEU A 154 46.51 -14.79 -24.54
C LEU A 154 46.08 -14.38 -23.13
N ALA A 155 46.54 -15.09 -22.10
CA ALA A 155 46.07 -14.92 -20.72
C ALA A 155 46.22 -13.49 -20.15
N GLN A 156 47.10 -12.65 -20.72
CA GLN A 156 47.31 -11.26 -20.32
C GLN A 156 46.37 -10.25 -21.02
N LEU A 157 45.61 -10.68 -22.03
CA LEU A 157 44.78 -9.78 -22.83
C LEU A 157 43.70 -9.12 -21.97
N SER A 158 43.72 -7.79 -21.98
CA SER A 158 42.85 -6.92 -21.17
C SER A 158 41.81 -6.19 -22.01
N ARG A 159 42.16 -5.83 -23.26
CA ARG A 159 41.28 -5.11 -24.19
C ARG A 159 41.24 -5.83 -25.54
N LEU A 160 40.05 -6.16 -26.01
CA LEU A 160 39.83 -6.85 -27.28
C LEU A 160 38.74 -6.16 -28.09
N PHE A 161 39.09 -5.71 -29.30
CA PHE A 161 38.16 -5.07 -30.22
C PHE A 161 38.02 -5.89 -31.51
N LEU A 162 36.81 -6.42 -31.74
CA LEU A 162 36.42 -7.29 -32.86
C LEU A 162 35.23 -6.72 -33.63
N ALA A 163 34.94 -5.43 -33.52
CA ALA A 163 33.80 -4.80 -34.18
C ALA A 163 33.85 -4.99 -35.70
N ASN A 164 32.69 -5.20 -36.34
CA ASN A 164 32.58 -5.40 -37.79
C ASN A 164 33.44 -6.57 -38.31
N ASN A 165 33.23 -7.76 -37.74
CA ASN A 165 33.81 -9.02 -38.20
C ASN A 165 32.70 -10.06 -38.47
N GLN A 166 33.08 -11.33 -38.62
CA GLN A 166 32.17 -12.45 -38.90
C GLN A 166 32.14 -13.48 -37.77
N VAL A 167 32.47 -13.09 -36.54
CA VAL A 167 32.56 -13.98 -35.37
C VAL A 167 31.19 -14.54 -35.02
N LYS A 168 31.10 -15.86 -34.89
CA LYS A 168 29.85 -16.58 -34.57
C LYS A 168 29.83 -17.15 -33.16
N ILE A 169 30.99 -17.46 -32.61
CA ILE A 169 31.17 -18.15 -31.33
C ILE A 169 32.33 -17.47 -30.60
N ILE A 170 32.18 -17.28 -29.28
CA ILE A 170 33.17 -16.63 -28.41
C ILE A 170 33.72 -17.56 -27.32
N LEU A 171 33.63 -18.88 -27.52
CA LEU A 171 34.09 -19.88 -26.55
C LEU A 171 35.57 -19.69 -26.19
N SER A 172 36.38 -19.32 -27.18
CA SER A 172 37.81 -19.06 -27.07
C SER A 172 38.17 -17.87 -26.16
N LEU A 173 37.21 -17.05 -25.76
CA LEU A 173 37.43 -15.99 -24.77
C LEU A 173 37.44 -16.50 -23.33
N LYS A 174 36.93 -17.72 -23.07
CA LYS A 174 36.79 -18.28 -21.70
C LYS A 174 38.08 -18.26 -20.87
N PRO A 175 39.29 -18.51 -21.42
CA PRO A 175 40.54 -18.46 -20.67
C PRO A 175 41.00 -17.04 -20.30
N LEU A 176 40.49 -16.00 -20.96
CA LEU A 176 40.97 -14.61 -20.86
C LEU A 176 40.53 -13.91 -19.57
N LYS A 177 41.06 -14.35 -18.42
CA LYS A 177 40.64 -13.86 -17.10
C LYS A 177 41.00 -12.40 -16.82
N GLN A 178 41.90 -11.81 -17.62
CA GLN A 178 42.29 -10.41 -17.53
C GLN A 178 41.41 -9.47 -18.35
N LEU A 179 40.54 -10.01 -19.22
CA LEU A 179 39.76 -9.20 -20.16
C LEU A 179 38.79 -8.28 -19.40
N SER A 180 38.98 -6.97 -19.58
CA SER A 180 38.17 -5.91 -18.99
C SER A 180 37.29 -5.19 -20.00
N GLU A 181 37.72 -5.12 -21.27
CA GLU A 181 36.97 -4.46 -22.32
C GLU A 181 36.86 -5.38 -23.54
N LEU A 182 35.63 -5.58 -24.02
CA LEU A 182 35.33 -6.41 -25.18
C LEU A 182 34.37 -5.68 -26.11
N SER A 183 34.75 -5.52 -27.37
CA SER A 183 33.84 -5.13 -28.43
C SER A 183 33.67 -6.28 -29.43
N VAL A 184 32.46 -6.81 -29.54
CA VAL A 184 32.03 -7.74 -30.58
C VAL A 184 30.88 -7.14 -31.39
N TYR A 185 30.79 -5.82 -31.43
CA TYR A 185 29.76 -5.08 -32.15
C TYR A 185 29.69 -5.48 -33.63
N ASN A 186 28.47 -5.62 -34.16
CA ASN A 186 28.22 -5.96 -35.57
C ASN A 186 28.98 -7.22 -36.04
N ASN A 187 28.79 -8.32 -35.30
CA ASN A 187 29.26 -9.66 -35.66
C ASN A 187 28.09 -10.60 -36.00
N LYS A 188 28.32 -11.92 -35.96
CA LYS A 188 27.35 -12.96 -36.30
C LYS A 188 27.04 -13.85 -35.10
N LEU A 189 26.99 -13.29 -33.88
CA LEU A 189 26.56 -14.04 -32.69
C LEU A 189 25.05 -14.30 -32.74
N TYR A 190 24.63 -15.56 -32.65
CA TYR A 190 23.20 -15.94 -32.77
C TYR A 190 22.54 -16.25 -31.42
N ASP A 191 23.28 -16.83 -30.48
CA ASP A 191 22.75 -17.24 -29.18
C ASP A 191 23.27 -16.32 -28.07
N LEU A 192 22.35 -15.52 -27.50
CA LEU A 192 22.66 -14.60 -26.41
C LEU A 192 22.96 -15.36 -25.11
N ASP A 193 22.19 -16.40 -24.79
CA ASP A 193 22.32 -17.11 -23.51
C ASP A 193 23.66 -17.87 -23.43
N SER A 194 24.07 -18.50 -24.53
CA SER A 194 25.39 -19.13 -24.62
C SER A 194 26.53 -18.11 -24.53
N SER A 195 26.39 -16.96 -25.18
CA SER A 195 27.37 -15.87 -25.10
C SER A 195 27.48 -15.34 -23.66
N LEU A 196 26.35 -15.11 -22.99
CA LEU A 196 26.31 -14.62 -21.60
C LEU A 196 26.91 -15.61 -20.60
N LYS A 197 26.76 -16.92 -20.80
CA LYS A 197 27.42 -17.93 -19.94
C LYS A 197 28.93 -17.79 -19.98
N ILE A 198 29.50 -17.61 -21.18
CA ILE A 198 30.94 -17.45 -21.35
C ILE A 198 31.40 -16.12 -20.76
N LEU A 199 30.71 -15.02 -21.08
CA LEU A 199 31.05 -13.68 -20.60
C LEU A 199 30.93 -13.56 -19.06
N ALA A 200 30.02 -14.30 -18.44
CA ALA A 200 29.87 -14.33 -16.97
C ALA A 200 31.08 -14.99 -16.27
N GLU A 201 31.86 -15.80 -16.97
CA GLU A 201 33.09 -16.41 -16.45
C GLU A 201 34.32 -15.49 -16.55
N LEU A 202 34.16 -14.27 -17.06
CA LEU A 202 35.21 -13.25 -17.17
C LEU A 202 35.14 -12.30 -15.96
N PRO A 203 35.98 -12.49 -14.93
CA PRO A 203 35.82 -11.81 -13.65
C PRO A 203 36.10 -10.30 -13.72
N LYS A 204 36.88 -9.87 -14.70
CA LYS A 204 37.32 -8.48 -14.87
C LYS A 204 36.53 -7.70 -15.93
N LEU A 205 35.59 -8.32 -16.64
CA LEU A 205 34.86 -7.67 -17.72
C LEU A 205 34.01 -6.50 -17.19
N LYS A 206 34.32 -5.29 -17.65
CA LYS A 206 33.68 -4.03 -17.25
C LYS A 206 33.00 -3.29 -18.38
N SER A 207 33.54 -3.36 -19.59
CA SER A 207 32.97 -2.75 -20.78
C SER A 207 32.65 -3.81 -21.82
N LEU A 208 31.42 -3.76 -22.36
CA LEU A 208 30.98 -4.66 -23.41
C LEU A 208 30.26 -3.88 -24.51
N GLU A 209 30.60 -4.17 -25.76
CA GLU A 209 29.82 -3.78 -26.94
C GLU A 209 29.43 -5.05 -27.69
N ILE A 210 28.14 -5.34 -27.78
CA ILE A 210 27.61 -6.57 -28.40
C ILE A 210 26.40 -6.27 -29.31
N GLU A 211 26.02 -5.01 -29.47
CA GLU A 211 24.96 -4.62 -30.38
C GLU A 211 25.25 -4.99 -31.84
N ARG A 212 24.19 -4.95 -32.65
CA ARG A 212 24.20 -5.37 -34.06
C ARG A 212 24.61 -6.82 -34.30
N ASN A 213 24.45 -7.69 -33.31
CA ASN A 213 24.51 -9.13 -33.48
C ASN A 213 23.09 -9.71 -33.63
N PRO A 214 22.89 -10.78 -34.40
CA PRO A 214 21.60 -11.48 -34.46
C PRO A 214 21.02 -11.79 -33.07
N CYS A 215 21.85 -12.17 -32.10
CA CYS A 215 21.45 -12.48 -30.73
C CYS A 215 20.84 -11.28 -29.98
N THR A 216 21.36 -10.07 -30.19
CA THR A 216 20.86 -8.84 -29.55
C THR A 216 19.66 -8.26 -30.29
N LEU A 217 19.63 -8.37 -31.62
CA LEU A 217 18.53 -7.90 -32.48
C LEU A 217 17.28 -8.76 -32.37
N GLN A 218 17.42 -10.07 -32.19
CA GLN A 218 16.28 -11.01 -32.08
C GLN A 218 15.75 -11.11 -30.64
N THR A 219 16.56 -10.73 -29.65
CA THR A 219 16.18 -10.83 -28.24
C THR A 219 15.54 -9.54 -27.73
N LYS A 220 14.27 -9.62 -27.34
CA LYS A 220 13.60 -8.52 -26.62
C LYS A 220 14.32 -8.21 -25.31
N ASN A 221 14.50 -6.92 -25.03
CA ASN A 221 15.14 -6.41 -23.81
C ASN A 221 16.54 -7.01 -23.59
N SER A 222 17.28 -7.29 -24.68
CA SER A 222 18.63 -7.84 -24.65
C SER A 222 19.55 -7.05 -23.74
N ARG A 223 19.53 -5.71 -23.82
CA ARG A 223 20.27 -4.80 -22.92
C ARG A 223 20.11 -5.19 -21.45
N TYR A 224 18.88 -5.25 -20.94
CA TYR A 224 18.62 -5.53 -19.53
C TYR A 224 18.90 -7.00 -19.15
N LYS A 225 18.78 -7.94 -20.09
CA LYS A 225 19.22 -9.33 -19.87
C LYS A 225 20.73 -9.43 -19.70
N ILE A 226 21.49 -8.69 -20.50
CA ILE A 226 22.95 -8.59 -20.40
C ILE A 226 23.32 -8.02 -19.03
N LEU A 227 22.74 -6.87 -18.67
CA LEU A 227 22.99 -6.20 -17.38
C LEU A 227 22.60 -7.05 -16.16
N HIS A 228 21.58 -7.90 -16.29
CA HIS A 228 21.17 -8.80 -15.23
C HIS A 228 22.13 -9.99 -15.04
N LYS A 229 22.85 -10.41 -16.09
CA LYS A 229 23.77 -11.56 -16.04
C LYS A 229 25.24 -11.17 -15.82
N LEU A 230 25.63 -9.98 -16.25
CA LEU A 230 27.02 -9.52 -16.23
C LEU A 230 27.24 -8.37 -15.25
N ARG A 231 28.47 -8.23 -14.77
CA ARG A 231 28.88 -7.19 -13.81
C ARG A 231 29.63 -6.04 -14.48
N LEU A 232 28.97 -5.41 -15.44
CA LEU A 232 29.52 -4.36 -16.29
C LEU A 232 29.43 -2.99 -15.61
N ASP A 233 30.34 -2.09 -15.96
CA ASP A 233 30.28 -0.67 -15.61
C ASP A 233 29.84 0.20 -16.82
N SER A 234 30.08 -0.28 -18.05
CA SER A 234 29.64 0.33 -19.32
C SER A 234 29.08 -0.72 -20.29
N LEU A 235 28.07 -0.36 -21.09
CA LEU A 235 27.46 -1.22 -22.10
C LEU A 235 27.12 -0.38 -23.36
N GLU A 236 27.70 -0.78 -24.49
CA GLU A 236 27.66 -0.07 -25.78
C GLU A 236 28.31 1.33 -25.72
N GLY A 237 29.43 1.44 -25.00
CA GLY A 237 30.15 2.70 -24.78
C GLY A 237 29.49 3.63 -23.76
N GLU A 238 28.26 3.36 -23.35
CA GLU A 238 27.51 4.18 -22.39
C GLU A 238 27.62 3.64 -20.96
N PRO A 239 27.91 4.49 -19.96
CA PRO A 239 27.94 4.08 -18.56
C PRO A 239 26.55 3.63 -18.10
N ILE A 240 26.50 2.57 -17.31
CA ILE A 240 25.23 2.10 -16.75
C ILE A 240 24.67 3.13 -15.78
N THR A 241 23.39 3.45 -15.95
CA THR A 241 22.69 4.47 -15.17
C THR A 241 21.87 3.86 -14.04
N ASP A 242 21.44 4.69 -13.08
CA ASP A 242 20.48 4.31 -12.05
C ASP A 242 19.13 3.89 -12.64
N VAL A 243 18.71 4.52 -13.74
CA VAL A 243 17.50 4.15 -14.48
C VAL A 243 17.61 2.74 -15.04
N ASP A 244 18.75 2.36 -15.64
CA ASP A 244 18.98 1.00 -16.13
C ASP A 244 18.82 -0.03 -15.00
N ILE A 245 19.37 0.27 -13.82
CA ILE A 245 19.31 -0.61 -12.64
C ILE A 245 17.87 -0.73 -12.14
N GLN A 246 17.13 0.38 -12.03
CA GLN A 246 15.73 0.35 -11.62
C GLN A 246 14.88 -0.48 -12.59
N ILE A 247 15.12 -0.38 -13.90
CA ILE A 247 14.44 -1.19 -14.90
C ILE A 247 14.81 -2.67 -14.73
N CYS A 248 16.09 -3.00 -14.55
CA CYS A 248 16.53 -4.36 -14.27
C CYS A 248 15.87 -4.94 -13.00
N VAL A 249 15.79 -4.17 -11.92
CA VAL A 249 15.15 -4.59 -10.67
C VAL A 249 13.65 -4.82 -10.86
N LYS A 250 12.96 -3.93 -11.59
CA LYS A 250 11.54 -4.12 -11.93
C LYS A 250 11.29 -5.35 -12.80
N MET A 251 12.22 -5.66 -13.71
CA MET A 251 12.09 -6.78 -14.64
C MET A 251 12.46 -8.14 -14.04
N PHE A 252 13.49 -8.21 -13.20
CA PHE A 252 14.11 -9.46 -12.74
C PHE A 252 14.14 -9.63 -11.22
N GLY A 253 13.69 -8.63 -10.45
CA GLY A 253 13.73 -8.62 -8.99
C GLY A 253 15.09 -8.19 -8.41
N GLU A 254 15.12 -7.92 -7.11
CA GLU A 254 16.28 -7.31 -6.42
C GLU A 254 17.48 -8.25 -6.27
N ARG A 255 17.27 -9.57 -6.20
CA ARG A 255 18.28 -10.51 -5.70
C ARG A 255 19.48 -10.78 -6.62
N GLN A 256 19.52 -10.21 -7.83
CA GLN A 256 20.56 -10.55 -8.83
C GLN A 256 21.08 -9.36 -9.64
N VAL A 257 20.65 -8.12 -9.38
CA VAL A 257 21.10 -6.97 -10.18
C VAL A 257 22.39 -6.41 -9.60
N TYR A 258 23.47 -6.48 -10.37
CA TYR A 258 24.73 -5.82 -10.02
C TYR A 258 24.56 -4.29 -10.13
N VAL A 259 25.09 -3.56 -9.15
CA VAL A 259 25.09 -2.10 -9.11
C VAL A 259 26.53 -1.60 -9.25
N PRO A 260 26.87 -0.93 -10.37
CA PRO A 260 28.19 -0.34 -10.57
C PRO A 260 28.53 0.73 -9.52
N LYS A 261 29.80 0.81 -9.11
CA LYS A 261 30.26 1.71 -8.02
C LYS A 261 29.94 3.19 -8.29
N ASN A 262 30.02 3.64 -9.54
CA ASN A 262 29.68 4.99 -9.99
C ASN A 262 28.18 5.33 -9.86
N VAL A 263 27.32 4.33 -9.66
CA VAL A 263 25.88 4.51 -9.48
C VAL A 263 25.48 4.46 -7.99
N VAL A 264 26.24 3.71 -7.17
CA VAL A 264 25.96 3.54 -5.72
C VAL A 264 25.79 4.89 -5.00
N GLY A 265 26.68 5.85 -5.23
CA GLY A 265 26.61 7.16 -4.56
C GLY A 265 25.35 7.94 -4.91
N ARG A 266 24.96 7.93 -6.18
CA ARG A 266 23.74 8.61 -6.67
C ARG A 266 22.46 7.94 -6.15
N LEU A 267 22.42 6.60 -6.15
CA LEU A 267 21.28 5.87 -5.58
C LEU A 267 21.11 6.14 -4.09
N ARG A 268 22.20 6.24 -3.33
CA ARG A 268 22.14 6.60 -1.90
C ARG A 268 21.62 8.02 -1.71
N ALA A 269 22.14 8.99 -2.46
CA ALA A 269 21.67 10.37 -2.41
C ALA A 269 20.18 10.47 -2.77
N ASN A 270 19.73 9.77 -3.80
CA ASN A 270 18.31 9.75 -4.20
C ASN A 270 17.43 9.10 -3.11
N ALA A 271 17.88 8.02 -2.47
CA ALA A 271 17.17 7.40 -1.36
C ALA A 271 17.08 8.32 -0.13
N GLU A 272 18.15 9.07 0.18
CA GLU A 272 18.16 10.08 1.24
C GLU A 272 17.20 11.24 0.95
N ILE A 273 17.17 11.74 -0.29
CA ILE A 273 16.23 12.78 -0.71
C ILE A 273 14.79 12.30 -0.58
N GLN A 274 14.50 11.07 -1.02
CA GLN A 274 13.16 10.51 -0.93
C GLN A 274 12.72 10.31 0.54
N GLY A 275 13.63 9.82 1.40
CA GLY A 275 13.35 9.70 2.84
C GLY A 275 13.13 11.06 3.52
N ASN A 276 13.84 12.10 3.10
CA ASN A 276 13.62 13.46 3.61
C ASN A 276 12.28 14.03 3.13
N ALA A 277 11.89 13.82 1.88
CA ALA A 277 10.60 14.26 1.35
C ALA A 277 9.40 13.56 2.03
N GLU A 278 9.50 12.24 2.25
CA GLU A 278 8.49 11.49 3.01
C GLU A 278 8.39 11.97 4.46
N ARG A 279 9.53 12.30 5.08
CA ARG A 279 9.56 12.87 6.43
C ARG A 279 8.93 14.26 6.50
N GLU A 280 9.16 15.12 5.51
CA GLU A 280 8.53 16.44 5.44
C GLU A 280 7.00 16.35 5.31
N LEU A 281 6.49 15.44 4.48
CA LEU A 281 5.05 15.16 4.37
C LEU A 281 4.45 14.70 5.70
N LEU A 282 5.11 13.75 6.38
CA LEU A 282 4.64 13.29 7.70
C LEU A 282 4.67 14.40 8.75
N VAL A 283 5.66 15.30 8.70
CA VAL A 283 5.71 16.46 9.60
C VAL A 283 4.55 17.40 9.34
N GLN A 284 4.19 17.66 8.08
CA GLN A 284 3.02 18.48 7.73
C GLN A 284 1.72 17.84 8.27
N GLU A 285 1.55 16.53 8.08
CA GLU A 285 0.38 15.79 8.58
C GLU A 285 0.29 15.81 10.12
N ILE A 286 1.42 15.71 10.82
CA ILE A 286 1.47 15.85 12.29
C ILE A 286 1.05 17.26 12.73
N GLU A 287 1.51 18.32 12.06
CA GLU A 287 1.12 19.68 12.42
C GLU A 287 -0.38 19.93 12.18
N GLU A 288 -0.96 19.43 11.08
CA GLU A 288 -2.40 19.48 10.86
C GLU A 288 -3.19 18.74 11.96
N LEU A 289 -2.73 17.55 12.35
CA LEU A 289 -3.37 16.80 13.44
C LEU A 289 -3.25 17.50 14.80
N LYS A 290 -2.15 18.22 15.06
CA LYS A 290 -2.00 19.02 16.29
C LYS A 290 -2.97 20.19 16.34
N GLU A 291 -3.20 20.87 15.21
CA GLU A 291 -4.16 21.97 15.11
C GLU A 291 -5.58 21.49 15.41
N GLN A 292 -6.00 20.39 14.79
CA GLN A 292 -7.29 19.76 15.08
C GLN A 292 -7.44 19.36 16.55
N LEU A 293 -6.38 18.85 17.17
CA LEU A 293 -6.40 18.47 18.58
C LEU A 293 -6.51 19.69 19.51
N SER A 294 -5.94 20.83 19.12
CA SER A 294 -6.10 22.10 19.83
C SER A 294 -7.55 22.58 19.79
N GLU A 295 -8.19 22.56 18.62
CA GLU A 295 -9.61 22.96 18.46
C GLU A 295 -10.54 22.09 19.32
N ILE A 296 -10.36 20.77 19.28
CA ILE A 296 -11.14 19.82 20.09
C ILE A 296 -10.92 20.07 21.59
N THR A 297 -9.70 20.43 21.99
CA THR A 297 -9.38 20.71 23.39
C THR A 297 -10.08 22.00 23.87
N GLU A 298 -10.07 23.06 23.05
CA GLU A 298 -10.79 24.29 23.36
C GLU A 298 -12.31 24.05 23.45
N GLU A 299 -12.88 23.28 22.53
CA GLU A 299 -14.32 22.95 22.56
C GLU A 299 -14.68 22.14 23.81
N ARG A 300 -13.86 21.15 24.18
CA ARG A 300 -14.03 20.37 25.42
C ARG A 300 -14.04 21.28 26.65
N ASP A 301 -13.11 22.24 26.72
CA ASP A 301 -12.99 23.13 27.87
C ASP A 301 -14.19 24.09 27.96
N ARG A 302 -14.68 24.61 26.84
CA ARG A 302 -15.95 25.38 26.77
C ARG A 302 -17.14 24.56 27.28
N LEU A 303 -17.31 23.34 26.78
CA LEU A 303 -18.40 22.44 27.20
C LEU A 303 -18.30 22.09 28.69
N LYS A 304 -17.08 21.99 29.24
CA LYS A 304 -16.86 21.75 30.67
C LYS A 304 -17.31 22.95 31.51
N GLU A 305 -16.98 24.18 31.09
CA GLU A 305 -17.44 25.40 31.76
C GLU A 305 -18.97 25.54 31.71
N GLU A 306 -19.60 25.26 30.56
CA GLU A 306 -21.06 25.25 30.42
C GLU A 306 -21.73 24.24 31.35
N LYS A 307 -21.17 23.02 31.43
CA LYS A 307 -21.64 21.98 32.35
C LYS A 307 -21.53 22.42 33.81
N GLU A 308 -20.42 23.06 34.20
CA GLU A 308 -20.26 23.58 35.57
C GLU A 308 -21.24 24.71 35.90
N LYS A 309 -21.51 25.62 34.95
CA LYS A 309 -22.52 26.67 35.12
C LYS A 309 -23.92 26.08 35.31
N ALA A 310 -24.35 25.18 34.42
CA ALA A 310 -25.64 24.51 34.52
C ALA A 310 -25.82 23.72 35.83
N SER A 311 -24.75 23.10 36.32
CA SER A 311 -24.75 22.40 37.62
C SER A 311 -24.90 23.35 38.81
N LYS A 312 -24.28 24.53 38.76
CA LYS A 312 -24.40 25.55 39.84
C LYS A 312 -25.80 26.16 39.87
N GLU A 313 -26.35 26.52 38.71
CA GLU A 313 -27.71 27.06 38.58
C GLU A 313 -28.76 26.07 39.10
N SER A 314 -28.63 24.78 38.74
CA SER A 314 -29.53 23.73 39.24
C SER A 314 -29.43 23.55 40.77
N ALA A 315 -28.22 23.63 41.33
CA ALA A 315 -28.00 23.50 42.77
C ALA A 315 -28.57 24.70 43.56
N GLU A 316 -28.46 25.92 43.01
CA GLU A 316 -29.00 27.14 43.61
C GLU A 316 -30.53 27.12 43.61
N TYR A 317 -31.16 26.75 42.50
CA TYR A 317 -32.62 26.56 42.41
C TYR A 317 -33.15 25.56 43.45
N LEU A 318 -32.49 24.39 43.60
CA LEU A 318 -32.88 23.38 44.58
C LEU A 318 -32.71 23.85 46.03
N LYS A 319 -31.77 24.75 46.30
CA LYS A 319 -31.54 25.32 47.63
C LYS A 319 -32.65 26.31 48.00
N ASP A 320 -33.06 27.15 47.06
CA ASP A 320 -34.16 28.11 47.25
C ASP A 320 -35.50 27.40 47.45
N GLU A 321 -35.79 26.38 46.66
CA GLU A 321 -37.03 25.60 46.81
C GLU A 321 -37.06 24.82 48.14
N ASN A 322 -35.93 24.26 48.59
CA ASN A 322 -35.84 23.66 49.93
C ASN A 322 -36.05 24.68 51.05
N SER A 323 -35.55 25.90 50.89
CA SER A 323 -35.77 26.99 51.85
C SER A 323 -37.26 27.36 51.94
N ARG A 324 -37.94 27.44 50.80
CA ARG A 324 -39.37 27.68 50.72
C ARG A 324 -40.18 26.55 51.36
N LEU A 325 -39.89 25.30 51.03
CA LEU A 325 -40.57 24.13 51.61
C LEU A 325 -40.40 24.07 53.13
N ARG A 326 -39.21 24.42 53.66
CA ARG A 326 -38.99 24.51 55.12
C ARG A 326 -39.88 25.57 55.78
N LYS A 327 -40.10 26.72 55.14
CA LYS A 327 -41.00 27.76 55.65
C LYS A 327 -42.46 27.30 55.64
N GLU A 328 -42.89 26.62 54.58
CA GLU A 328 -44.24 26.05 54.51
C GLU A 328 -44.47 24.98 55.59
N VAL A 329 -43.49 24.08 55.79
CA VAL A 329 -43.53 23.07 56.86
C VAL A 329 -43.58 23.72 58.25
N ALA A 330 -42.79 24.77 58.49
CA ALA A 330 -42.83 25.52 59.75
C ALA A 330 -44.20 26.17 60.00
N GLY A 331 -44.83 26.74 58.96
CA GLY A 331 -46.20 27.26 59.04
C GLY A 331 -47.22 26.17 59.37
N MET A 332 -47.04 24.97 58.81
CA MET A 332 -47.87 23.81 59.15
C MET A 332 -47.73 23.38 60.61
N PHE A 333 -46.54 23.47 61.22
CA PHE A 333 -46.35 23.18 62.64
C PHE A 333 -47.06 24.19 63.54
N VAL A 334 -47.08 25.48 63.17
CA VAL A 334 -47.85 26.51 63.90
C VAL A 334 -49.34 26.18 63.86
N LEU A 335 -49.87 25.83 62.68
CA LEU A 335 -51.27 25.39 62.55
C LEU A 335 -51.55 24.11 63.35
N LEU A 336 -50.59 23.20 63.43
CA LEU A 336 -50.72 21.98 64.23
C LEU A 336 -50.78 22.28 65.73
N ASP A 337 -49.98 23.23 66.20
CA ASP A 337 -50.03 23.72 67.59
C ASP A 337 -51.35 24.40 67.89
N GLU A 338 -51.87 25.24 66.99
CA GLU A 338 -53.21 25.83 67.11
C GLU A 338 -54.31 24.75 67.17
N VAL A 339 -54.23 23.72 66.32
CA VAL A 339 -55.17 22.58 66.36
C VAL A 339 -55.05 21.80 67.67
N ASN A 340 -53.84 21.64 68.19
CA ASN A 340 -53.60 20.95 69.46
C ASN A 340 -54.12 21.76 70.66
N ASP A 341 -53.96 23.09 70.64
CA ASP A 341 -54.52 24.02 71.62
C ASP A 341 -56.05 23.96 71.61
N LEU A 342 -56.67 24.05 70.43
CA LEU A 342 -58.12 23.89 70.25
C LEU A 342 -58.61 22.53 70.78
N ARG A 343 -57.87 21.44 70.53
CA ARG A 343 -58.16 20.10 71.08
C ARG A 343 -58.04 20.05 72.60
N SER A 344 -57.09 20.79 73.19
CA SER A 344 -56.93 20.89 74.65
C SER A 344 -58.13 21.61 75.27
N ARG A 345 -58.50 22.77 74.71
CA ARG A 345 -59.67 23.56 75.14
C ARG A 345 -60.98 22.77 75.01
N LEU A 346 -61.13 21.96 73.96
CA LEU A 346 -62.27 21.07 73.80
C LEU A 346 -62.31 19.99 74.91
N ARG A 347 -61.16 19.40 75.25
CA ARG A 347 -61.06 18.41 76.33
C ARG A 347 -61.38 19.00 77.71
N GLU A 348 -60.89 20.20 78.00
CA GLU A 348 -61.21 20.91 79.25
C GLU A 348 -62.70 21.23 79.36
N GLY A 349 -63.32 21.71 78.28
CA GLY A 349 -64.76 21.96 78.23
C GLY A 349 -65.59 20.70 78.49
N VAL A 350 -65.25 19.58 77.84
CA VAL A 350 -65.94 18.30 78.04
C VAL A 350 -65.71 17.73 79.45
N GLY A 351 -64.52 17.93 80.03
CA GLY A 351 -64.19 17.51 81.40
C GLY A 351 -65.07 18.19 82.45
N ALA A 352 -65.28 19.51 82.33
CA ALA A 352 -66.11 20.30 83.24
C ALA A 352 -67.58 19.82 83.24
N TYR A 353 -68.18 19.65 82.05
CA TYR A 353 -69.55 19.13 81.94
C TYR A 353 -69.68 17.69 82.46
N SER A 354 -68.65 16.84 82.32
CA SER A 354 -68.69 15.47 82.83
C SER A 354 -68.70 15.41 84.37
N SER A 355 -68.00 16.31 85.07
CA SER A 355 -67.98 16.36 86.54
C SER A 355 -69.28 16.92 87.10
N GLU A 356 -69.84 17.97 86.48
CA GLU A 356 -71.15 18.51 86.89
C GLU A 356 -72.25 17.47 86.75
N ILE A 357 -72.30 16.75 85.62
CA ILE A 357 -73.27 15.66 85.41
C ILE A 357 -73.05 14.52 86.41
N TYR A 358 -71.81 14.21 86.78
CA TYR A 358 -71.52 13.15 87.76
C TYR A 358 -71.97 13.56 89.17
N GLU A 359 -71.66 14.78 89.62
CA GLU A 359 -72.08 15.30 90.93
C GLU A 359 -73.61 15.43 91.04
N GLU A 360 -74.27 15.88 89.97
CA GLU A 360 -75.73 15.99 89.94
C GLU A 360 -76.41 14.62 89.96
N ASN A 361 -75.84 13.61 89.28
CA ASN A 361 -76.30 12.22 89.39
C ASN A 361 -76.11 11.65 90.80
N GLN A 362 -75.03 11.98 91.51
CA GLN A 362 -74.84 11.55 92.90
C GLN A 362 -75.87 12.22 93.83
N ARG A 363 -76.14 13.52 93.66
CA ARG A 363 -77.20 14.22 94.41
C ARG A 363 -78.57 13.61 94.19
N LEU A 364 -78.91 13.28 92.94
CA LEU A 364 -80.18 12.64 92.60
C LEU A 364 -80.32 11.24 93.22
N ARG A 365 -79.23 10.46 93.30
CA ARG A 365 -79.24 9.15 93.98
C ARG A 365 -79.51 9.24 95.49
N VAL A 366 -78.92 10.23 96.16
CA VAL A 366 -79.18 10.48 97.60
C VAL A 366 -80.64 10.89 97.82
N ARG A 367 -81.16 11.80 96.97
CA ARG A 367 -82.56 12.25 97.02
C ARG A 367 -83.55 11.09 96.80
N LEU A 368 -83.24 10.17 95.90
CA LEU A 368 -84.04 8.95 95.66
C LEU A 368 -84.06 8.04 96.88
N SER A 369 -82.92 7.82 97.54
CA SER A 369 -82.84 7.02 98.77
C SER A 369 -83.62 7.64 99.95
N GLU A 370 -83.60 8.96 100.09
CA GLU A 370 -84.40 9.68 101.09
C GLU A 370 -85.90 9.57 100.80
N LEU A 371 -86.30 9.71 99.54
CA LEU A 371 -87.70 9.57 99.12
C LEU A 371 -88.22 8.13 99.34
N GLU A 372 -87.42 7.11 99.07
CA GLU A 372 -87.78 5.71 99.35
C GLU A 372 -87.99 5.46 100.85
N LYS A 373 -87.14 6.03 101.73
CA LYS A 373 -87.32 5.96 103.19
C LYS A 373 -88.59 6.66 103.66
N THR A 374 -88.89 7.85 103.13
CA THR A 374 -90.16 8.55 103.44
C THR A 374 -91.39 7.83 102.89
N GLN A 375 -91.24 7.02 101.83
CA GLN A 375 -92.31 6.20 101.27
C GLN A 375 -92.54 4.88 102.05
N GLU A 376 -91.53 4.37 102.75
CA GLU A 376 -91.69 3.24 103.68
C GLU A 376 -92.28 3.66 105.03
N GLU A 377 -91.93 4.85 105.55
CA GLU A 377 -92.52 5.41 106.78
C GLU A 377 -93.98 5.84 106.63
N SER A 378 -94.42 6.18 105.42
CA SER A 378 -95.80 6.60 105.11
C SER A 378 -96.77 5.47 104.72
N LYS A 379 -96.33 4.21 104.69
CA LYS A 379 -97.17 3.03 104.37
C LYS A 379 -97.79 2.32 105.60
N ALA A 380 -97.57 2.82 106.83
CA ALA A 380 -98.04 2.19 108.07
C ALA A 380 -99.44 2.64 108.58
N PHE A 381 -100.18 3.49 107.86
CA PHE A 381 -101.55 3.90 108.23
C PHE A 381 -102.50 3.78 107.02
N ARG A 382 -103.21 2.63 106.94
CA ARG A 382 -104.50 2.29 106.26
C ARG A 382 -104.99 3.15 105.07
N ARG A 383 -105.65 2.64 104.01
CA ARG A 383 -105.99 1.34 103.38
C ARG A 383 -106.84 1.68 102.08
N PRO A 384 -107.34 0.71 101.28
CA PRO A 384 -107.01 0.39 99.88
C PRO A 384 -107.96 0.98 98.79
N TYR A 385 -107.84 0.49 97.53
CA TYR A 385 -108.64 0.71 96.29
C TYR A 385 -108.09 1.77 95.31
N THR A 386 -108.04 1.58 93.98
CA THR A 386 -108.18 0.43 93.06
C THR A 386 -107.63 0.85 91.69
N SER A 387 -107.22 -0.15 90.92
CA SER A 387 -106.95 -0.19 89.48
C SER A 387 -107.85 0.67 88.57
N ALA A 388 -107.26 1.29 87.53
CA ALA A 388 -107.70 1.13 86.14
C ALA A 388 -106.76 1.88 85.16
N GLY A 389 -106.47 1.26 84.01
CA GLY A 389 -106.22 2.03 82.79
C GLY A 389 -104.88 1.80 82.07
N MET A 390 -104.80 0.69 81.34
CA MET A 390 -103.85 0.47 80.23
C MET A 390 -103.89 1.63 79.19
N ARG A 391 -102.76 1.95 78.54
CA ARG A 391 -102.39 1.36 77.23
C ARG A 391 -101.04 1.87 76.68
N PRO A 392 -100.36 1.04 75.85
CA PRO A 392 -99.11 1.35 75.18
C PRO A 392 -99.37 2.08 73.85
N VAL A 393 -98.39 2.86 73.38
CA VAL A 393 -98.33 3.29 71.99
C VAL A 393 -96.93 3.04 71.45
N THR A 394 -96.89 2.09 70.52
CA THR A 394 -95.84 1.79 69.55
C THR A 394 -95.77 2.83 68.44
N ALA A 395 -94.62 2.84 67.77
CA ALA A 395 -94.31 3.43 66.46
C ALA A 395 -94.03 4.95 66.51
N SER A 396 -93.05 5.49 65.79
CA SER A 396 -92.38 5.03 64.57
C SER A 396 -91.03 5.76 64.38
N VAL A 397 -90.13 5.04 63.71
CA VAL A 397 -88.92 5.47 62.98
C VAL A 397 -88.97 6.91 62.45
N GLN A 398 -87.88 7.66 62.66
CA GLN A 398 -87.33 8.55 61.65
C GLN A 398 -85.79 8.55 61.76
N GLU A 399 -85.19 7.88 60.77
CA GLU A 399 -83.78 7.94 60.42
C GLU A 399 -83.42 9.39 60.06
N ALA A 400 -82.52 10.00 60.84
CA ALA A 400 -81.86 11.25 60.49
C ALA A 400 -80.48 11.25 61.16
N GLY A 401 -79.46 10.77 60.45
CA GLY A 401 -78.08 10.80 60.94
C GLY A 401 -77.08 9.95 60.15
N THR A 402 -77.53 9.07 59.27
CA THR A 402 -76.66 8.18 58.48
C THR A 402 -76.15 8.80 57.17
N ASP A 403 -76.82 9.80 56.60
CA ASP A 403 -76.45 10.38 55.30
C ASP A 403 -75.23 11.31 55.36
N GLU A 404 -75.04 12.08 56.42
CA GLU A 404 -73.87 12.99 56.53
C GLU A 404 -72.55 12.24 56.76
N ILE A 405 -72.60 11.09 57.45
CA ILE A 405 -71.42 10.25 57.69
C ILE A 405 -71.05 9.49 56.41
N TYR A 406 -72.04 8.99 55.67
CA TYR A 406 -71.80 8.29 54.40
C TYR A 406 -71.20 9.25 53.35
N ASP A 407 -71.71 10.49 53.27
CA ASP A 407 -71.21 11.50 52.34
C ASP A 407 -69.81 12.04 52.73
N TYR A 408 -69.49 12.10 54.03
CA TYR A 408 -68.14 12.41 54.51
C TYR A 408 -67.11 11.31 54.17
N VAL A 409 -67.48 10.04 54.35
CA VAL A 409 -66.62 8.89 54.02
C VAL A 409 -66.41 8.78 52.51
N GLU A 410 -67.43 9.02 51.70
CA GLU A 410 -67.33 8.96 50.24
C GLU A 410 -66.48 10.10 49.65
N ARG A 411 -66.54 11.31 50.23
CA ARG A 411 -65.61 12.41 49.88
C ARG A 411 -64.17 12.09 50.25
N LYS A 412 -63.92 11.51 51.43
CA LYS A 412 -62.56 11.09 51.85
C LYS A 412 -62.01 9.98 50.94
N ASN A 413 -62.84 9.00 50.57
CA ASN A 413 -62.43 7.93 49.64
C ASN A 413 -62.15 8.46 48.22
N ARG A 414 -62.94 9.43 47.73
CA ARG A 414 -62.64 10.11 46.45
C ARG A 414 -61.30 10.87 46.48
N ILE A 415 -60.96 11.49 47.61
CA ILE A 415 -59.65 12.15 47.77
C ILE A 415 -58.51 11.12 47.79
N LEU A 416 -58.70 9.97 48.46
CA LEU A 416 -57.71 8.90 48.51
C LEU A 416 -57.42 8.31 47.11
N ILE A 417 -58.46 8.03 46.33
CA ILE A 417 -58.34 7.49 44.96
C ILE A 417 -57.61 8.50 44.04
N ASN A 418 -57.90 9.79 44.20
CA ASN A 418 -57.21 10.85 43.45
C ASN A 418 -55.73 10.99 43.85
N MET A 419 -55.38 10.77 45.13
CA MET A 419 -53.99 10.76 45.57
C MET A 419 -53.23 9.56 45.01
N ASP A 420 -53.83 8.36 45.01
CA ASP A 420 -53.20 7.16 44.45
C ASP A 420 -52.91 7.29 42.96
N SER A 421 -53.82 7.91 42.19
CA SER A 421 -53.59 8.18 40.76
C SER A 421 -52.45 9.18 40.53
N LYS A 422 -52.32 10.22 41.37
CA LYS A 422 -51.21 11.18 41.30
C LYS A 422 -49.86 10.54 41.65
N VAL A 423 -49.83 9.63 42.63
CA VAL A 423 -48.62 8.89 43.02
C VAL A 423 -48.17 7.94 41.90
N GLN A 424 -49.10 7.29 41.19
CA GLN A 424 -48.76 6.42 40.06
C GLN A 424 -48.21 7.21 38.86
N ASN A 425 -48.79 8.38 38.56
CA ASN A 425 -48.26 9.27 37.52
C ASN A 425 -46.87 9.78 37.87
N PHE A 426 -46.63 10.20 39.11
CA PHE A 426 -45.30 10.61 39.58
C PHE A 426 -44.27 9.48 39.45
N LYS A 427 -44.64 8.23 39.79
CA LYS A 427 -43.75 7.06 39.61
C LYS A 427 -43.44 6.78 38.13
N GLN A 428 -44.38 7.02 37.21
CA GLN A 428 -44.12 6.91 35.77
C GLN A 428 -43.19 8.01 35.25
N ASP A 429 -43.36 9.24 35.72
CA ASP A 429 -42.53 10.37 35.30
C ASP A 429 -41.08 10.25 35.81
N VAL A 430 -40.89 9.75 37.03
CA VAL A 430 -39.55 9.40 37.56
C VAL A 430 -38.90 8.29 36.74
N LYS A 431 -39.66 7.27 36.31
CA LYS A 431 -39.14 6.20 35.43
C LYS A 431 -38.78 6.68 34.03
N LYS A 432 -39.47 7.70 33.51
CA LYS A 432 -39.15 8.33 32.22
C LYS A 432 -37.92 9.24 32.29
N SER A 433 -37.68 9.92 33.41
CA SER A 433 -36.48 10.75 33.61
C SER A 433 -35.22 9.93 33.91
N ALA A 434 -35.35 8.66 34.32
CA ALA A 434 -34.23 7.77 34.63
C ALA A 434 -33.73 6.92 33.43
N ARG A 435 -34.43 6.96 32.29
CA ARG A 435 -34.00 6.42 30.99
C ARG A 435 -33.49 7.55 30.13
#